data_AF-A0A4Q2T030-F1
#
_entry.id   AF-A0A4Q2T030-F1
#
_cell.length_a   1.000
_cell.length_b   1.000
_cell.length_c   1.000
_cell.angle_alpha   90.00
_cell.angle_beta   90.00
_cell.angle_gamma   90.00
#
_symmetry.space_group_name_H-M   'P 1'
#
loop_
_entity.id
_entity.type
_entity.pdbx_description
1 polymer ?
#
loop_
_entity_poly.entity_id
_entity_poly.type
_entity_poly.pdbx_seq_one_letter_code
_entity_poly.pdbx_strand_id
1 'polypeptide(L)'
;MLGADHTAPGGNRKGWDSGVVRIERVVQLITQNSLDVVGFQEFQPPQAVRFQELTGTSWQTYPGVNNPAGPSVNSIGWRTDVWTLLEARTLPIPYFDGAPSRMPAVLLQNVQTGRRVWFFNTHNPADVRGPAQQWRDAGFAMEVALANELRAAYPDAPFISFGDKNDRDRYYCSVAPGSGMWSASGGYLDGATCSPPSGGAIDWIMGTNNVFFNGYTRLWNDFVSQTSDHPLYYANAVVPASRPVGVDHIVVVAVPGLTSTVVRKMGTELSELDRMALGGASTRNARTATESTSPDAGLVSILTGRRVFPKAGGHGVGSKPTLPSTVHESAGQYVSGIFDLAHNTSRRTSFVSSRPQTKLVRESWNKRSGGTDPYGKDDGTAKFDQVKMARDDAAAVAWWRDKMATSPAALSVIELSGAAQAGAAEGWTGDAYQKAVRKLSRRVASIRRGIDRQAEMKGTTLLVVTGTSGAQRTTGSSRTWVESYRVPMWVTGPGVPAGADLYSLNPSLLYPGKDQVSYSGTQPLRVGDLANLVTRTLGLPPVPGATQDVDQRFQVFDPLTVPGA
;
A
#
# COMPACT_ATOMS: atom_id res chain seq x y z
N MET A 1 7.30 1.41 29.62
CA MET A 1 7.18 0.42 30.71
C MET A 1 7.50 1.12 32.01
N LEU A 2 7.25 0.51 33.16
CA LEU A 2 7.71 1.06 34.44
C LEU A 2 9.14 0.58 34.74
N GLY A 3 10.06 1.50 35.04
CA GLY A 3 11.44 1.20 35.39
C GLY A 3 11.59 0.34 36.65
N ALA A 4 12.64 -0.47 36.70
CA ALA A 4 12.89 -1.38 37.82
C ALA A 4 13.09 -0.63 39.15
N ASP A 5 13.75 0.52 39.13
CA ASP A 5 13.98 1.42 40.29
C ASP A 5 12.68 1.87 40.96
N HIS A 6 11.60 2.10 40.21
CA HIS A 6 10.30 2.46 40.77
C HIS A 6 9.72 1.39 41.71
N THR A 7 10.03 0.13 41.45
CA THR A 7 9.52 -1.04 42.20
C THR A 7 10.55 -1.67 43.13
N ALA A 8 11.81 -1.25 43.04
CA ALA A 8 12.89 -1.68 43.93
C ALA A 8 12.70 -1.12 45.36
N PRO A 9 13.39 -1.68 46.37
CA PRO A 9 13.41 -1.10 47.71
C PRO A 9 13.80 0.39 47.67
N GLY A 10 12.96 1.26 48.23
CA GLY A 10 13.14 2.72 48.18
C GLY A 10 12.45 3.43 47.00
N GLY A 11 11.90 2.67 46.04
CA GLY A 11 11.12 3.20 44.93
C GLY A 11 9.76 3.77 45.34
N ASN A 12 9.15 4.54 44.43
CA ASN A 12 7.88 5.23 44.65
C ASN A 12 6.63 4.37 44.35
N ARG A 13 6.78 3.12 43.88
CA ARG A 13 5.69 2.17 43.61
C ARG A 13 5.74 0.98 44.56
N LYS A 14 5.61 1.25 45.86
CA LYS A 14 5.62 0.21 46.89
C LYS A 14 4.45 -0.77 46.72
N GLY A 15 4.73 -2.07 46.88
CA GLY A 15 3.74 -3.14 46.76
C GLY A 15 3.38 -3.54 45.32
N TRP A 16 4.01 -2.90 44.32
CA TRP A 16 3.86 -3.29 42.93
C TRP A 16 4.83 -4.43 42.60
N ASP A 17 4.44 -5.32 41.68
CA ASP A 17 5.35 -6.35 41.18
C ASP A 17 6.62 -5.74 40.60
N SER A 18 7.74 -6.43 40.82
CA SER A 18 9.06 -5.97 40.40
C SER A 18 9.14 -5.75 38.89
N GLY A 19 10.04 -4.86 38.47
CA GLY A 19 10.33 -4.62 37.06
C GLY A 19 10.60 -5.92 36.28
N VAL A 20 11.29 -6.90 36.89
CA VAL A 20 11.60 -8.21 36.29
C VAL A 20 10.34 -9.05 36.06
N VAL A 21 9.43 -9.13 37.04
CA VAL A 21 8.15 -9.85 36.90
C VAL A 21 7.29 -9.23 35.80
N ARG A 22 7.31 -7.90 35.68
CA ARG A 22 6.58 -7.19 34.63
C ARG A 22 7.07 -7.54 33.21
N ILE A 23 8.34 -7.94 33.03
CA ILE A 23 8.85 -8.34 31.70
C ILE A 23 8.19 -9.59 31.16
N GLU A 24 7.80 -10.53 32.03
CA GLU A 24 7.05 -11.71 31.59
C GLU A 24 5.71 -11.31 30.95
N ARG A 25 5.03 -10.32 31.55
CA ARG A 25 3.78 -9.76 31.02
C ARG A 25 4.01 -9.00 29.72
N VAL A 26 5.13 -8.29 29.61
CA VAL A 26 5.52 -7.58 28.38
C VAL A 26 5.72 -8.54 27.22
N VAL A 27 6.46 -9.64 27.43
CA VAL A 27 6.66 -10.67 26.40
C VAL A 27 5.33 -11.33 26.00
N GLN A 28 4.41 -11.54 26.97
CA GLN A 28 3.06 -12.01 26.67
C GLN A 28 2.27 -11.00 25.82
N LEU A 29 2.30 -9.71 26.15
CA LEU A 29 1.64 -8.67 25.36
C LEU A 29 2.21 -8.59 23.94
N ILE A 30 3.53 -8.65 23.78
CA ILE A 30 4.20 -8.65 22.49
C ILE A 30 3.72 -9.85 21.65
N THR A 31 3.69 -11.04 22.24
CA THR A 31 3.29 -12.27 21.56
C THR A 31 1.80 -12.25 21.19
N GLN A 32 0.92 -11.90 22.13
CA GLN A 32 -0.53 -11.86 21.94
C GLN A 32 -0.96 -10.85 20.86
N ASN A 33 -0.23 -9.74 20.74
CA ASN A 33 -0.51 -8.70 19.75
C ASN A 33 0.35 -8.82 18.47
N SER A 34 1.16 -9.89 18.35
CA SER A 34 2.01 -10.15 17.18
C SER A 34 2.89 -8.95 16.78
N LEU A 35 3.55 -8.33 17.76
CA LEU A 35 4.40 -7.16 17.51
C LEU A 35 5.77 -7.58 16.95
N ASP A 36 6.25 -6.87 15.93
CA ASP A 36 7.53 -7.20 15.27
C ASP A 36 8.67 -6.25 15.66
N VAL A 37 8.36 -5.00 16.02
CA VAL A 37 9.31 -3.98 16.48
C VAL A 37 8.67 -3.24 17.66
N VAL A 38 9.42 -3.05 18.75
CA VAL A 38 8.93 -2.49 20.01
C VAL A 38 9.90 -1.45 20.56
N GLY A 39 9.37 -0.30 20.96
CA GLY A 39 10.09 0.70 21.75
C GLY A 39 9.91 0.47 23.23
N PHE A 40 11.02 0.43 23.97
CA PHE A 40 11.02 0.30 25.42
C PHE A 40 11.55 1.58 26.07
N GLN A 41 10.71 2.23 26.86
CA GLN A 41 11.06 3.31 27.79
C GLN A 41 11.20 2.75 29.20
N GLU A 42 12.19 3.27 29.93
CA GLU A 42 12.60 2.84 31.27
C GLU A 42 13.04 1.37 31.36
N PHE A 43 13.59 0.84 30.26
CA PHE A 43 14.06 -0.53 30.14
C PHE A 43 15.42 -0.75 30.82
N GLN A 44 15.40 -0.79 32.14
CA GLN A 44 16.61 -0.85 32.96
C GLN A 44 17.34 -2.20 32.86
N PRO A 45 18.62 -2.30 33.26
CA PRO A 45 19.43 -3.51 33.02
C PRO A 45 18.81 -4.83 33.50
N PRO A 46 18.21 -4.94 34.70
CA PRO A 46 17.58 -6.19 35.13
C PRO A 46 16.42 -6.62 34.23
N GLN A 47 15.68 -5.64 33.69
CA GLN A 47 14.58 -5.87 32.76
C GLN A 47 15.08 -6.32 31.40
N ALA A 48 16.16 -5.71 30.92
CA ALA A 48 16.79 -6.09 29.65
C ALA A 48 17.38 -7.50 29.68
N VAL A 49 18.02 -7.89 30.79
CA VAL A 49 18.49 -9.27 31.02
C VAL A 49 17.31 -10.24 31.01
N ARG A 50 16.26 -9.97 31.78
CA ARG A 50 15.08 -10.84 31.82
C ARG A 50 14.41 -10.99 30.47
N PHE A 51 14.33 -9.92 29.69
CA PHE A 51 13.75 -9.97 28.35
C PHE A 51 14.57 -10.89 27.44
N GLN A 52 15.90 -10.80 27.49
CA GLN A 52 16.77 -11.67 26.71
C GLN A 52 16.68 -13.13 27.15
N GLU A 53 16.56 -13.42 28.45
CA GLU A 53 16.33 -14.78 28.96
C GLU A 53 15.03 -15.39 28.40
N LEU A 54 13.95 -14.60 28.34
CA LEU A 54 12.64 -15.08 27.90
C LEU A 54 12.53 -15.22 26.38
N THR A 55 13.26 -14.41 25.62
CA THR A 55 13.13 -14.34 24.15
C THR A 55 14.28 -15.00 23.40
N GLY A 56 15.43 -15.21 24.05
CA GLY A 56 16.59 -15.83 23.43
C GLY A 56 17.03 -15.12 22.16
N THR A 57 17.25 -15.88 21.08
CA THR A 57 17.66 -15.35 19.77
C THR A 57 16.48 -14.94 18.88
N SER A 58 15.24 -15.18 19.30
CA SER A 58 14.05 -14.79 18.53
C SER A 58 13.83 -13.27 18.52
N TRP A 59 14.47 -12.56 19.45
CA TRP A 59 14.51 -11.11 19.52
C TRP A 59 15.94 -10.59 19.68
N GLN A 60 16.18 -9.41 19.12
CA GLN A 60 17.36 -8.60 19.42
C GLN A 60 16.91 -7.26 19.99
N THR A 61 17.79 -6.62 20.76
CA THR A 61 17.56 -5.28 21.29
C THR A 61 18.78 -4.40 21.08
N TYR A 62 18.55 -3.11 20.87
CA TYR A 62 19.60 -2.09 20.84
C TYR A 62 19.17 -0.85 21.65
N PRO A 63 20.01 -0.34 22.57
CA PRO A 63 21.35 -0.85 22.88
C PRO A 63 21.35 -2.12 23.74
N GLY A 64 20.23 -2.42 24.41
CA GLY A 64 20.05 -3.68 25.16
C GLY A 64 21.08 -3.86 26.28
N VAL A 65 21.41 -5.13 26.57
CA VAL A 65 22.35 -5.51 27.65
C VAL A 65 23.82 -5.42 27.26
N ASN A 66 24.15 -5.61 25.98
CA ASN A 66 25.52 -5.76 25.48
C ASN A 66 25.96 -4.52 24.69
N ASN A 67 26.04 -3.38 25.37
CA ASN A 67 26.44 -2.11 24.75
C ASN A 67 27.78 -1.60 25.32
N PRO A 68 28.82 -1.38 24.49
CA PRO A 68 30.08 -0.78 24.92
C PRO A 68 29.94 0.59 25.59
N ALA A 69 28.91 1.37 25.25
CA ALA A 69 28.64 2.66 25.88
C ALA A 69 27.97 2.51 27.28
N GLY A 70 27.71 1.29 27.75
CA GLY A 70 26.99 0.99 28.98
C GLY A 70 25.47 0.86 28.77
N PRO A 71 24.74 0.44 29.81
CA PRO A 71 23.30 0.21 29.71
C PRO A 71 22.54 1.47 29.31
N SER A 72 21.49 1.31 28.51
CA SER A 72 20.53 2.36 28.21
C SER A 72 19.19 1.97 28.82
N VAL A 73 18.48 2.95 29.39
CA VAL A 73 17.10 2.77 29.86
C VAL A 73 16.09 2.94 28.71
N ASN A 74 16.57 3.15 27.48
CA ASN A 74 15.75 3.19 26.28
C ASN A 74 16.33 2.21 25.25
N SER A 75 15.49 1.32 24.73
CA SER A 75 15.89 0.31 23.74
C SER A 75 14.83 0.14 22.66
N ILE A 76 15.24 -0.28 21.47
CA ILE A 76 14.37 -0.85 20.44
C ILE A 76 14.60 -2.36 20.43
N GLY A 77 13.52 -3.15 20.43
CA GLY A 77 13.57 -4.59 20.18
C GLY A 77 12.88 -4.97 18.89
N TRP A 78 13.37 -6.01 18.21
CA TRP A 78 12.75 -6.54 17.00
C TRP A 78 12.87 -8.06 16.90
N ARG A 79 11.93 -8.67 16.17
CA ARG A 79 11.95 -10.08 15.80
C ARG A 79 13.01 -10.37 14.74
N THR A 80 13.87 -11.35 15.00
CA THR A 80 15.00 -11.69 14.12
C THR A 80 14.61 -12.52 12.90
N ASP A 81 13.44 -13.16 12.91
CA ASP A 81 12.87 -13.85 11.75
C ASP A 81 12.17 -12.90 10.76
N VAL A 82 11.88 -11.67 11.19
CA VAL A 82 11.26 -10.63 10.36
C VAL A 82 12.27 -9.57 9.94
N TRP A 83 13.23 -9.22 10.81
CA TRP A 83 14.11 -8.08 10.63
C TRP A 83 15.59 -8.43 10.84
N THR A 84 16.43 -7.90 9.97
CA THR A 84 17.89 -7.89 10.11
C THR A 84 18.37 -6.48 10.43
N LEU A 85 19.23 -6.33 11.44
CA LEU A 85 19.86 -5.05 11.75
C LEU A 85 20.93 -4.69 10.71
N LEU A 86 20.85 -3.49 10.16
CA LEU A 86 21.85 -2.95 9.23
C LEU A 86 22.73 -1.88 9.91
N GLU A 87 22.10 -1.01 10.70
CA GLU A 87 22.79 0.12 11.34
C GLU A 87 22.13 0.43 12.69
N ALA A 88 22.91 0.90 13.65
CA ALA A 88 22.41 1.31 14.96
C ALA A 88 23.20 2.51 15.49
N ARG A 89 22.52 3.47 16.08
CA ARG A 89 23.13 4.64 16.73
C ARG A 89 22.27 5.18 17.86
N THR A 90 22.83 6.03 18.71
CA THR A 90 22.07 6.73 19.76
C THR A 90 22.20 8.24 19.61
N LEU A 91 21.12 8.97 19.89
CA LEU A 91 21.13 10.42 19.97
C LEU A 91 21.09 10.89 21.44
N PRO A 92 21.82 11.95 21.81
CA PRO A 92 21.84 12.50 23.17
C PRO A 92 20.69 13.50 23.36
N ILE A 93 19.45 13.02 23.45
CA ILE A 93 18.26 13.88 23.59
C ILE A 93 18.25 14.53 24.99
N PRO A 94 18.04 15.85 25.12
CA PRO A 94 17.91 16.52 26.41
C PRO A 94 16.79 15.93 27.26
N TYR A 95 17.09 15.60 28.51
CA TYR A 95 16.15 15.03 29.47
C TYR A 95 16.00 15.95 30.69
N PHE A 96 15.88 15.41 31.90
CA PHE A 96 15.80 16.23 33.12
C PHE A 96 17.03 17.14 33.26
N ASP A 97 16.78 18.41 33.61
CA ASP A 97 17.80 19.45 33.80
C ASP A 97 18.69 19.69 32.57
N GLY A 98 18.25 19.27 31.38
CA GLY A 98 19.02 19.35 30.14
C GLY A 98 20.10 18.27 29.99
N ALA A 99 20.23 17.35 30.94
CA ALA A 99 21.19 16.26 30.86
C ALA A 99 20.83 15.31 29.69
N PRO A 100 21.80 14.93 28.84
CA PRO A 100 21.51 14.11 27.67
C PRO A 100 21.18 12.66 28.05
N SER A 101 20.14 12.12 27.44
CA SER A 101 19.76 10.70 27.51
C SER A 101 19.89 10.05 26.14
N ARG A 102 20.41 8.82 26.10
CA ARG A 102 20.69 8.10 24.85
C ARG A 102 19.43 7.45 24.29
N MET A 103 18.90 8.01 23.22
CA MET A 103 17.74 7.48 22.49
C MET A 103 18.20 6.68 21.27
N PRO A 104 17.84 5.39 21.14
CA PRO A 104 18.30 4.55 20.04
C PRO A 104 17.55 4.81 18.73
N ALA A 105 18.31 4.79 17.63
CA ALA A 105 17.83 4.67 16.27
C ALA A 105 18.44 3.43 15.61
N VAL A 106 17.65 2.63 14.90
CA VAL A 106 18.11 1.44 14.16
C VAL A 106 17.58 1.42 12.74
N LEU A 107 18.41 1.01 11.78
CA LEU A 107 18.00 0.66 10.43
C LEU A 107 17.79 -0.85 10.37
N LEU A 108 16.56 -1.27 10.09
CA LEU A 108 16.22 -2.68 9.94
C LEU A 108 15.85 -2.97 8.49
N GLN A 109 16.23 -4.16 8.01
CA GLN A 109 15.80 -4.72 6.73
C GLN A 109 14.84 -5.88 6.95
N ASN A 110 13.67 -5.82 6.31
CA ASN A 110 12.70 -6.89 6.36
C ASN A 110 13.21 -8.11 5.56
N VAL A 111 13.24 -9.29 6.18
CA VAL A 111 13.82 -10.51 5.60
C VAL A 111 13.06 -10.98 4.35
N GLN A 112 11.73 -10.85 4.35
CA GLN A 112 10.89 -11.34 3.24
C GLN A 112 10.90 -10.42 2.01
N THR A 113 10.95 -9.11 2.22
CA THR A 113 10.75 -8.09 1.16
C THR A 113 12.03 -7.34 0.81
N GLY A 114 13.08 -7.42 1.64
CA GLY A 114 14.31 -6.64 1.49
C GLY A 114 14.15 -5.14 1.78
N ARG A 115 12.96 -4.67 2.17
CA ARG A 115 12.70 -3.26 2.46
C ARG A 115 13.40 -2.81 3.72
N ARG A 116 13.91 -1.58 3.70
CA ARG A 116 14.62 -0.97 4.82
C ARG A 116 13.74 0.05 5.52
N VAL A 117 13.81 0.14 6.84
CA VAL A 117 13.08 1.12 7.65
C VAL A 117 13.95 1.57 8.81
N TRP A 118 14.04 2.88 9.02
CA TRP A 118 14.62 3.45 10.23
C TRP A 118 13.56 3.52 11.33
N PHE A 119 13.93 3.08 12.53
CA PHE A 119 13.13 3.17 13.74
C PHE A 119 13.84 4.00 14.79
N PHE A 120 13.14 4.92 15.45
CA PHE A 120 13.67 5.77 16.51
C PHE A 120 12.77 5.70 17.74
N ASN A 121 13.36 5.36 18.89
CA ASN A 121 12.65 5.27 20.14
C ASN A 121 13.08 6.40 21.07
N THR A 122 12.13 7.23 21.49
CA THR A 122 12.42 8.36 22.39
C THR A 122 11.65 8.28 23.69
N HIS A 123 12.21 8.92 24.71
CA HIS A 123 11.55 9.18 25.98
C HIS A 123 11.87 10.62 26.40
N ASN A 124 10.93 11.55 26.20
CA ASN A 124 11.16 12.96 26.54
C ASN A 124 10.80 13.23 28.00
N PRO A 125 11.38 14.26 28.65
CA PRO A 125 11.16 14.47 30.08
C PRO A 125 9.74 14.96 30.38
N ALA A 126 9.12 14.35 31.39
CA ALA A 126 7.89 14.85 32.03
C ALA A 126 8.19 16.07 32.93
N ASP A 127 7.15 16.74 33.43
CA ASP A 127 7.32 17.89 34.34
C ASP A 127 7.55 17.48 35.81
N VAL A 128 7.88 16.21 36.08
CA VAL A 128 8.04 15.65 37.44
C VAL A 128 9.25 16.20 38.21
N ARG A 129 10.19 16.88 37.52
CA ARG A 129 11.33 17.60 38.13
C ARG A 129 11.29 19.11 37.89
N GLY A 130 10.09 19.64 37.64
CA GLY A 130 9.87 21.03 37.25
C GLY A 130 9.58 21.18 35.74
N PRO A 131 9.30 22.41 35.26
CA PRO A 131 8.93 22.66 33.88
C PRO A 131 10.00 22.15 32.89
N ALA A 132 9.63 21.20 32.03
CA ALA A 132 10.57 20.54 31.12
C ALA A 132 10.28 20.82 29.63
N GLN A 133 9.33 21.70 29.31
CA GLN A 133 8.92 21.99 27.92
C GLN A 133 10.09 22.42 27.03
N GLN A 134 11.01 23.25 27.54
CA GLN A 134 12.18 23.69 26.78
C GLN A 134 13.10 22.51 26.35
N TRP A 135 13.16 21.46 27.16
CA TRP A 135 13.93 20.24 26.84
C TRP A 135 13.16 19.38 25.85
N ARG A 136 11.84 19.29 25.98
CA ARG A 136 10.97 18.64 24.99
C ARG A 136 11.10 19.30 23.62
N ASP A 137 11.00 20.63 23.55
CA ASP A 137 11.13 21.40 22.31
C ASP A 137 12.51 21.19 21.64
N ALA A 138 13.59 21.18 22.44
CA ALA A 138 14.92 20.86 21.93
C ALA A 138 15.01 19.41 21.39
N GLY A 139 14.40 18.45 22.09
CA GLY A 139 14.27 17.07 21.63
C GLY A 139 13.46 16.94 20.33
N PHE A 140 12.36 17.68 20.19
CA PHE A 140 11.54 17.72 18.98
C PHE A 140 12.37 18.23 17.79
N ALA A 141 13.16 19.29 17.99
CA ALA A 141 14.04 19.83 16.95
C ALA A 141 15.11 18.81 16.52
N MET A 142 15.68 18.05 17.47
CA MET A 142 16.63 16.97 17.15
C MET A 142 15.97 15.82 16.41
N GLU A 143 14.73 15.44 16.76
CA GLU A 143 13.97 14.43 16.04
C GLU A 143 13.66 14.86 14.60
N VAL A 144 13.26 16.13 14.41
CA VAL A 144 13.06 16.72 13.07
C VAL A 144 14.35 16.70 12.26
N ALA A 145 15.47 17.10 12.86
CA ALA A 145 16.78 17.07 12.21
C ALA A 145 17.18 15.64 11.81
N LEU A 146 16.97 14.66 12.69
CA LEU A 146 17.24 13.25 12.42
C LEU A 146 16.39 12.72 11.26
N ALA A 147 15.08 12.99 11.25
CA ALA A 147 14.20 12.57 10.18
C ALA A 147 14.63 13.17 8.82
N ASN A 148 15.04 14.44 8.80
CA ASN A 148 15.52 15.12 7.60
C ASN A 148 16.87 14.57 7.11
N GLU A 149 17.81 14.34 8.03
CA GLU A 149 19.11 13.71 7.73
C GLU A 149 18.90 12.33 7.12
N LEU A 150 18.13 11.46 7.79
CA LEU A 150 17.91 10.09 7.34
C LEU A 150 17.17 10.02 6.01
N ARG A 151 16.17 10.88 5.80
CA ARG A 151 15.45 10.98 4.51
C ARG A 151 16.40 11.38 3.37
N ALA A 152 17.36 12.25 3.62
CA ALA A 152 18.34 12.67 2.61
C ALA A 152 19.39 11.58 2.35
N ALA A 153 19.89 10.92 3.40
CA ALA A 153 20.93 9.89 3.29
C ALA A 153 20.40 8.53 2.82
N TYR A 154 19.15 8.19 3.14
CA TYR A 154 18.49 6.92 2.84
C TYR A 154 17.10 7.16 2.22
N PRO A 155 17.01 7.69 0.99
CA PRO A 155 15.74 8.05 0.36
C PRO A 155 14.78 6.85 0.16
N ASP A 156 15.28 5.62 0.19
CA ASP A 156 14.51 4.38 0.09
C ASP A 156 14.13 3.76 1.46
N ALA A 157 14.62 4.32 2.58
CA ALA A 157 14.30 3.85 3.93
C ALA A 157 13.43 4.87 4.66
N PRO A 158 12.10 4.67 4.74
CA PRO A 158 11.24 5.52 5.57
C PRO A 158 11.69 5.54 7.03
N PHE A 159 11.25 6.58 7.74
CA PHE A 159 11.55 6.79 9.14
C PHE A 159 10.28 6.69 9.98
N ILE A 160 10.32 5.84 11.00
CA ILE A 160 9.28 5.67 12.02
C ILE A 160 9.86 6.07 13.37
N SER A 161 9.18 6.98 14.05
CA SER A 161 9.53 7.43 15.40
C SER A 161 8.42 7.06 16.36
N PHE A 162 8.76 6.46 17.48
CA PHE A 162 7.79 6.09 18.50
C PHE A 162 8.32 6.28 19.92
N GLY A 163 7.38 6.26 20.88
CA GLY A 163 7.69 6.29 22.30
C GLY A 163 6.94 7.37 23.07
N ASP A 164 7.28 7.49 24.35
CA ASP A 164 6.72 8.49 25.26
C ASP A 164 7.35 9.86 25.00
N LYS A 165 6.56 10.77 24.44
CA LYS A 165 6.98 12.14 24.12
C LYS A 165 6.66 13.12 25.25
N ASN A 166 5.91 12.69 26.27
CA ASN A 166 5.44 13.52 27.38
C ASN A 166 4.79 14.84 26.95
N ASP A 167 4.17 14.85 25.76
CA ASP A 167 3.51 16.01 25.16
C ASP A 167 2.46 15.54 24.16
N ARG A 168 1.46 16.39 23.90
CA ARG A 168 0.29 16.10 23.07
C ARG A 168 0.39 16.89 21.77
N ASP A 169 -0.50 17.86 21.61
CA ASP A 169 -0.69 18.68 20.42
C ASP A 169 0.58 19.41 19.98
N ARG A 170 1.37 19.92 20.93
CA ARG A 170 2.60 20.68 20.65
C ARG A 170 3.67 19.78 20.05
N TYR A 171 3.80 18.53 20.50
CA TYR A 171 4.70 17.56 19.85
C TYR A 171 4.32 17.36 18.38
N TYR A 172 3.06 17.00 18.13
CA TYR A 172 2.60 16.74 16.76
C TYR A 172 2.84 17.95 15.86
N CYS A 173 2.41 19.14 16.28
CA CYS A 173 2.53 20.35 15.47
C CYS A 173 3.95 20.94 15.39
N SER A 174 4.89 20.46 16.20
CA SER A 174 6.31 20.81 16.05
C SER A 174 7.03 19.84 15.11
N VAL A 175 6.77 18.53 15.26
CA VAL A 175 7.51 17.48 14.56
C VAL A 175 6.95 17.25 13.16
N ALA A 176 5.65 17.00 13.05
CA ALA A 176 5.02 16.60 11.80
C ALA A 176 5.33 17.54 10.61
N PRO A 177 5.18 18.88 10.71
CA PRO A 177 5.50 19.78 9.59
C PRO A 177 6.99 19.90 9.31
N GLY A 178 7.84 19.81 10.35
CA GLY A 178 9.29 19.93 10.20
C GLY A 178 9.96 18.71 9.56
N SER A 179 9.38 17.51 9.75
CA SER A 179 9.93 16.25 9.27
C SER A 179 9.16 15.62 8.10
N GLY A 180 7.96 16.13 7.77
CA GLY A 180 7.07 15.49 6.80
C GLY A 180 6.62 14.11 7.30
N MET A 181 6.24 14.06 8.57
CA MET A 181 5.71 12.87 9.25
C MET A 181 4.25 13.07 9.65
N TRP A 182 3.57 11.97 9.94
CA TRP A 182 2.21 11.96 10.46
C TRP A 182 2.02 10.82 11.45
N SER A 183 0.94 10.86 12.24
CA SER A 183 0.71 9.91 13.34
C SER A 183 -0.21 8.77 12.93
N ALA A 184 0.10 7.57 13.42
CA ALA A 184 -0.80 6.42 13.34
C ALA A 184 -2.16 6.66 14.02
N SER A 185 -2.22 7.57 14.99
CA SER A 185 -3.46 7.98 15.66
C SER A 185 -4.26 9.05 14.88
N GLY A 186 -3.78 9.48 13.71
CA GLY A 186 -4.42 10.48 12.85
C GLY A 186 -3.80 11.88 12.98
N GLY A 187 -4.63 12.90 12.78
CA GLY A 187 -4.19 14.28 12.61
C GLY A 187 -3.82 14.59 11.16
N TYR A 188 -3.82 15.87 10.80
CA TYR A 188 -3.48 16.31 9.45
C TYR A 188 -2.71 17.64 9.46
N LEU A 189 -1.99 17.87 8.35
CA LEU A 189 -1.29 19.10 8.02
C LEU A 189 -1.70 19.55 6.61
N ASP A 190 -1.97 20.84 6.42
CA ASP A 190 -2.30 21.41 5.10
C ASP A 190 -1.48 22.65 4.71
N GLY A 191 -0.19 22.66 5.00
CA GLY A 191 0.71 23.78 4.65
C GLY A 191 0.50 25.05 5.48
N ALA A 192 -0.72 25.33 5.95
CA ALA A 192 -1.06 26.46 6.82
C ALA A 192 -1.63 26.02 8.18
N THR A 193 -2.28 24.86 8.24
CA THR A 193 -2.98 24.36 9.42
C THR A 193 -2.32 23.08 9.93
N CYS A 194 -2.15 23.00 11.25
CA CYS A 194 -1.86 21.74 11.95
C CYS A 194 -3.04 21.36 12.84
N SER A 195 -3.62 20.18 12.59
CA SER A 195 -4.66 19.62 13.43
C SER A 195 -4.17 18.30 14.03
N PRO A 196 -3.78 18.28 15.32
CA PRO A 196 -3.39 17.04 15.98
C PRO A 196 -4.58 16.08 16.11
N PRO A 197 -4.32 14.76 16.26
CA PRO A 197 -5.37 13.80 16.55
C PRO A 197 -6.01 14.04 17.92
N SER A 198 -7.32 13.83 18.02
CA SER A 198 -8.05 13.90 19.30
C SER A 198 -7.67 12.74 20.22
N GLY A 199 -7.71 12.96 21.55
CA GLY A 199 -7.53 11.89 22.54
C GLY A 199 -6.30 12.06 23.46
N GLY A 200 -5.49 13.10 23.26
CA GLY A 200 -4.50 13.56 24.23
C GLY A 200 -3.43 12.54 24.62
N ALA A 201 -3.08 11.61 23.72
CA ALA A 201 -1.99 10.66 23.93
C ALA A 201 -0.65 11.40 24.02
N ILE A 202 0.21 10.94 24.93
CA ILE A 202 1.59 11.43 25.08
C ILE A 202 2.60 10.44 24.50
N ASP A 203 2.18 9.19 24.28
CA ASP A 203 2.90 8.18 23.53
C ASP A 203 2.48 8.24 22.06
N TRP A 204 3.48 8.33 21.18
CA TRP A 204 3.25 8.56 19.75
C TRP A 204 3.86 7.44 18.91
N ILE A 205 3.23 7.19 17.75
CA ILE A 205 3.80 6.43 16.65
C ILE A 205 3.67 7.30 15.41
N MET A 206 4.78 7.85 14.97
CA MET A 206 4.90 8.74 13.82
C MET A 206 5.62 8.01 12.68
N GLY A 207 5.24 8.27 11.43
CA GLY A 207 5.95 7.80 10.25
C GLY A 207 6.11 8.91 9.23
N THR A 208 7.17 8.88 8.42
CA THR A 208 7.27 9.73 7.22
C THR A 208 6.11 9.49 6.26
N ASN A 209 5.82 10.44 5.37
CA ASN A 209 4.65 10.38 4.46
C ASN A 209 4.59 9.15 3.51
N ASN A 210 5.65 8.35 3.44
CA ASN A 210 5.71 7.06 2.74
C ASN A 210 5.49 5.85 3.66
N VAL A 211 5.10 6.05 4.92
CA VAL A 211 4.63 5.02 5.85
C VAL A 211 3.12 5.16 5.97
N PHE A 212 2.40 4.05 5.84
CA PHE A 212 0.93 4.00 5.96
C PHE A 212 0.52 3.22 7.19
N PHE A 213 -0.52 3.64 7.92
CA PHE A 213 -0.97 2.95 9.12
C PHE A 213 -2.38 2.38 8.94
N ASN A 214 -2.51 1.08 8.68
CA ASN A 214 -3.83 0.47 8.44
C ASN A 214 -4.54 -0.07 9.70
N GLY A 215 -3.93 0.17 10.87
CA GLY A 215 -4.50 -0.09 12.17
C GLY A 215 -3.73 0.66 13.24
N TYR A 216 -4.44 1.11 14.27
CA TYR A 216 -3.88 1.74 15.46
C TYR A 216 -4.71 1.29 16.66
N THR A 217 -4.06 0.96 17.77
CA THR A 217 -4.73 0.51 18.98
C THR A 217 -4.05 1.11 20.20
N ARG A 218 -4.90 1.64 21.09
CA ARG A 218 -4.55 1.98 22.46
C ARG A 218 -5.13 0.92 23.38
N LEU A 219 -4.31 -0.03 23.80
CA LEU A 219 -4.72 -1.12 24.69
C LEU A 219 -4.51 -0.71 26.15
N TRP A 220 -5.61 -0.59 26.89
CA TRP A 220 -5.60 -0.35 28.33
C TRP A 220 -6.65 -1.24 29.02
N ASN A 221 -6.19 -2.23 29.77
CA ASN A 221 -6.99 -3.15 30.56
C ASN A 221 -6.24 -3.50 31.86
N ASP A 222 -6.83 -4.33 32.72
CA ASP A 222 -6.23 -4.70 34.01
C ASP A 222 -4.86 -5.37 33.87
N PHE A 223 -4.66 -6.14 32.80
CA PHE A 223 -3.38 -6.78 32.54
C PHE A 223 -2.30 -5.76 32.15
N VAL A 224 -2.64 -4.79 31.29
CA VAL A 224 -1.72 -3.71 30.91
C VAL A 224 -1.41 -2.81 32.11
N SER A 225 -2.39 -2.46 32.95
CA SER A 225 -2.16 -1.60 34.13
C SER A 225 -1.27 -2.26 35.19
N GLN A 226 -1.31 -3.59 35.29
CA GLN A 226 -0.38 -4.38 36.10
C GLN A 226 1.01 -4.52 35.46
N THR A 227 1.16 -4.17 34.19
CA THR A 227 2.41 -4.32 33.41
C THR A 227 3.15 -2.99 33.29
N SER A 228 2.46 -1.94 32.86
CA SER A 228 2.98 -0.58 32.66
C SER A 228 2.02 0.44 33.26
N ASP A 229 2.52 1.61 33.58
CA ASP A 229 1.74 2.79 33.97
C ASP A 229 1.19 3.58 32.77
N HIS A 230 1.50 3.15 31.55
CA HIS A 230 1.00 3.68 30.29
C HIS A 230 0.26 2.60 29.50
N PRO A 231 -0.74 2.95 28.68
CA PRO A 231 -1.31 2.04 27.69
C PRO A 231 -0.25 1.47 26.74
N LEU A 232 -0.51 0.28 26.22
CA LEU A 232 0.24 -0.24 25.09
C LEU A 232 -0.33 0.39 23.81
N TYR A 233 0.49 1.18 23.14
CA TYR A 233 0.19 1.75 21.84
C TYR A 233 0.87 0.92 20.75
N TYR A 234 0.10 0.46 19.76
CA TYR A 234 0.66 -0.23 18.60
C TYR A 234 -0.12 0.10 17.33
N ALA A 235 0.56 -0.01 16.19
CA ALA A 235 0.00 0.24 14.88
C ALA A 235 0.54 -0.77 13.87
N ASN A 236 -0.25 -1.08 12.86
CA ASN A 236 0.23 -1.82 11.70
C ASN A 236 0.75 -0.84 10.65
N ALA A 237 2.08 -0.77 10.53
CA ALA A 237 2.76 0.06 9.54
C ALA A 237 2.93 -0.71 8.22
N VAL A 238 2.55 -0.07 7.14
CA VAL A 238 2.67 -0.56 5.77
C VAL A 238 3.63 0.36 5.03
N VAL A 239 4.77 -0.19 4.66
CA VAL A 239 5.76 0.47 3.80
C VAL A 239 5.58 -0.09 2.38
N PRO A 240 5.14 0.73 1.41
CA PRO A 240 4.96 0.29 0.04
C PRO A 240 6.31 -0.06 -0.60
N ALA A 241 6.27 -0.80 -1.71
CA ALA A 241 7.42 -0.88 -2.60
C ALA A 241 7.78 0.52 -3.12
N SER A 242 9.07 0.72 -3.41
CA SER A 242 9.56 1.97 -3.97
C SER A 242 8.78 2.36 -5.23
N ARG A 243 8.32 3.60 -5.24
CA ARG A 243 7.60 4.20 -6.36
C ARG A 243 8.59 4.44 -7.51
N PRO A 244 8.22 4.16 -8.77
CA PRO A 244 8.99 4.59 -9.92
C PRO A 244 9.09 6.13 -9.98
N VAL A 245 10.28 6.65 -10.22
CA VAL A 245 10.49 8.10 -10.38
C VAL A 245 9.86 8.56 -11.70
N GLY A 246 9.19 9.71 -11.67
CA GLY A 246 8.68 10.38 -12.87
C GLY A 246 7.34 9.86 -13.41
N VAL A 247 6.59 9.07 -12.64
CA VAL A 247 5.23 8.65 -13.03
C VAL A 247 4.20 9.23 -12.09
N ASP A 248 3.45 10.26 -12.52
CA ASP A 248 2.41 10.95 -11.73
C ASP A 248 0.98 10.56 -12.11
N HIS A 249 0.83 9.98 -13.30
CA HIS A 249 -0.46 9.54 -13.80
C HIS A 249 -0.42 8.07 -14.20
N ILE A 250 -1.53 7.37 -14.04
CA ILE A 250 -1.73 6.04 -14.56
C ILE A 250 -3.08 5.91 -15.24
N VAL A 251 -3.06 5.34 -16.45
CA VAL A 251 -4.25 5.08 -17.26
C VAL A 251 -4.33 3.58 -17.51
N VAL A 252 -5.35 2.93 -16.94
CA VAL A 252 -5.64 1.51 -17.16
C VAL A 252 -6.79 1.37 -18.15
N VAL A 253 -6.52 0.72 -19.29
CA VAL A 253 -7.52 0.38 -20.29
C VAL A 253 -7.90 -1.09 -20.13
N ALA A 254 -9.07 -1.30 -19.57
CA ALA A 254 -9.63 -2.61 -19.27
C ALA A 254 -10.54 -3.06 -20.42
N VAL A 255 -10.21 -4.16 -21.10
CA VAL A 255 -10.90 -4.56 -22.33
C VAL A 255 -11.52 -5.95 -22.17
N PRO A 256 -12.83 -6.06 -21.87
CA PRO A 256 -13.47 -7.36 -21.88
C PRO A 256 -13.46 -7.96 -23.29
N GLY A 257 -13.24 -9.27 -23.35
CA GLY A 257 -13.25 -10.02 -24.60
C GLY A 257 -11.97 -9.87 -25.44
N LEU A 258 -10.91 -9.24 -24.95
CA LEU A 258 -9.63 -9.15 -25.65
C LEU A 258 -8.80 -10.42 -25.38
N THR A 259 -8.75 -11.33 -26.36
CA THR A 259 -8.03 -12.60 -26.23
C THR A 259 -6.59 -12.49 -26.71
N SER A 260 -5.69 -13.27 -26.09
CA SER A 260 -4.32 -13.39 -26.61
C SER A 260 -4.27 -14.06 -27.98
N THR A 261 -5.26 -14.91 -28.28
CA THR A 261 -5.39 -15.61 -29.56
C THR A 261 -5.67 -14.63 -30.70
N VAL A 262 -6.64 -13.72 -30.55
CA VAL A 262 -6.96 -12.74 -31.61
C VAL A 262 -5.80 -11.76 -31.83
N VAL A 263 -5.16 -11.31 -30.74
CA VAL A 263 -4.02 -10.40 -30.82
C VAL A 263 -2.84 -11.03 -31.55
N ARG A 264 -2.54 -12.30 -31.27
CA ARG A 264 -1.50 -13.03 -31.98
C ARG A 264 -1.85 -13.23 -33.47
N LYS A 265 -3.11 -13.55 -33.77
CA LYS A 265 -3.57 -13.74 -35.15
C LYS A 265 -3.42 -12.47 -35.99
N MET A 266 -3.83 -11.34 -35.42
CA MET A 266 -3.88 -10.07 -36.16
C MET A 266 -2.52 -9.34 -36.20
N GLY A 267 -1.65 -9.59 -35.21
CA GLY A 267 -0.29 -9.06 -35.20
C GLY A 267 -0.23 -7.54 -35.45
N THR A 268 0.52 -7.15 -36.47
CA THR A 268 0.78 -5.75 -36.84
C THR A 268 -0.45 -5.00 -37.37
N GLU A 269 -1.56 -5.68 -37.70
CA GLU A 269 -2.84 -5.01 -37.99
C GLU A 269 -3.34 -4.18 -36.81
N LEU A 270 -2.93 -4.54 -35.58
CA LEU A 270 -3.25 -3.83 -34.35
C LEU A 270 -2.17 -2.81 -34.01
N SER A 271 -1.83 -1.93 -34.98
CA SER A 271 -0.72 -0.97 -34.95
C SER A 271 -0.39 -0.33 -33.59
N GLU A 272 -1.39 0.15 -32.82
CA GLU A 272 -1.09 0.75 -31.52
C GLU A 272 -0.69 -0.27 -30.45
N LEU A 273 -1.27 -1.48 -30.45
CA LEU A 273 -0.89 -2.54 -29.52
C LEU A 273 0.49 -3.11 -29.87
N ASP A 274 0.81 -3.16 -31.17
CA ASP A 274 2.15 -3.52 -31.66
C ASP A 274 3.19 -2.45 -31.25
N ARG A 275 2.86 -1.17 -31.43
CA ARG A 275 3.66 -0.05 -30.90
C ARG A 275 3.89 -0.18 -29.40
N MET A 276 2.87 -0.53 -28.61
CA MET A 276 3.03 -0.71 -27.17
C MET A 276 3.95 -1.89 -26.82
N ALA A 277 3.91 -2.97 -27.60
CA ALA A 277 4.82 -4.10 -27.42
C ALA A 277 6.28 -3.72 -27.72
N LEU A 278 6.51 -2.93 -28.78
CA LEU A 278 7.84 -2.47 -29.16
C LEU A 278 8.39 -1.36 -28.25
N GLY A 279 7.51 -0.49 -27.76
CA GLY A 279 7.87 0.70 -26.97
C GLY A 279 7.72 0.53 -25.46
N GLY A 280 7.44 -0.68 -24.97
CA GLY A 280 7.32 -0.97 -23.55
C GLY A 280 7.39 -2.46 -23.26
N ALA A 281 6.75 -2.89 -22.17
CA ALA A 281 6.75 -4.28 -21.73
C ALA A 281 5.40 -4.95 -22.01
N SER A 282 5.40 -6.20 -22.43
CA SER A 282 4.16 -6.92 -22.71
C SER A 282 4.21 -8.41 -22.43
N THR A 283 3.03 -9.02 -22.31
CA THR A 283 2.86 -10.46 -22.42
C THR A 283 1.53 -10.80 -23.09
N ARG A 284 1.48 -11.96 -23.74
CA ARG A 284 0.24 -12.56 -24.26
C ARG A 284 -0.16 -13.80 -23.45
N ASN A 285 0.35 -13.91 -22.22
CA ASN A 285 0.18 -15.09 -21.38
C ASN A 285 -0.20 -14.74 -19.93
N ALA A 286 -0.83 -13.59 -19.68
CA ALA A 286 -1.42 -13.30 -18.38
C ALA A 286 -2.72 -14.12 -18.17
N ARG A 287 -3.24 -14.11 -16.94
CA ARG A 287 -4.45 -14.84 -16.56
C ARG A 287 -5.53 -13.92 -15.96
N THR A 288 -6.78 -14.22 -16.26
CA THR A 288 -7.90 -13.74 -15.45
C THR A 288 -7.86 -14.36 -14.04
N ALA A 289 -8.81 -13.99 -13.19
CA ALA A 289 -9.08 -14.76 -11.98
C ALA A 289 -9.42 -16.22 -12.33
N THR A 290 -9.01 -17.16 -11.47
CA THR A 290 -9.22 -18.59 -11.73
C THR A 290 -10.70 -18.96 -11.56
N GLU A 291 -11.43 -18.31 -10.66
CA GLU A 291 -12.80 -18.72 -10.37
C GLU A 291 -13.83 -18.15 -11.32
N SER A 292 -13.51 -17.06 -12.02
CA SER A 292 -14.42 -16.51 -13.03
C SER A 292 -13.64 -15.79 -14.11
N THR A 293 -13.99 -16.10 -15.35
CA THR A 293 -13.49 -15.40 -16.53
C THR A 293 -14.46 -14.34 -17.01
N SER A 294 -15.50 -13.98 -16.23
CA SER A 294 -16.47 -12.97 -16.66
C SER A 294 -15.84 -11.56 -16.72
N PRO A 295 -16.31 -10.68 -17.62
CA PRO A 295 -15.87 -9.28 -17.70
C PRO A 295 -15.85 -8.56 -16.35
N ASP A 296 -16.93 -8.70 -15.58
CA ASP A 296 -17.12 -8.00 -14.30
C ASP A 296 -16.19 -8.54 -13.21
N ALA A 297 -15.98 -9.87 -13.18
CA ALA A 297 -15.03 -10.47 -12.24
C ALA A 297 -13.61 -9.96 -12.49
N GLY A 298 -13.17 -9.98 -13.77
CA GLY A 298 -11.85 -9.50 -14.14
C GLY A 298 -11.65 -8.00 -13.87
N LEU A 299 -12.65 -7.17 -14.19
CA LEU A 299 -12.59 -5.75 -13.88
C LEU A 299 -12.47 -5.49 -12.38
N VAL A 300 -13.31 -6.12 -11.55
CA VAL A 300 -13.25 -5.91 -10.10
C VAL A 300 -11.96 -6.49 -9.49
N SER A 301 -11.41 -7.57 -10.04
CA SER A 301 -10.07 -8.05 -9.68
C SER A 301 -8.99 -7.01 -9.95
N ILE A 302 -9.00 -6.34 -11.12
CA ILE A 302 -8.06 -5.23 -11.44
C ILE A 302 -8.22 -4.07 -10.44
N LEU A 303 -9.45 -3.76 -10.04
CA LEU A 303 -9.72 -2.62 -9.16
C LEU A 303 -9.35 -2.88 -7.69
N THR A 304 -9.30 -4.14 -7.25
CA THR A 304 -9.21 -4.49 -5.83
C THR A 304 -8.01 -5.36 -5.47
N GLY A 305 -7.35 -5.97 -6.46
CA GLY A 305 -6.30 -6.97 -6.25
C GLY A 305 -6.81 -8.28 -5.63
N ARG A 306 -8.14 -8.46 -5.55
CA ARG A 306 -8.77 -9.62 -4.94
C ARG A 306 -9.11 -10.67 -5.98
N ARG A 307 -9.06 -11.93 -5.56
CA ARG A 307 -9.72 -13.05 -6.25
C ARG A 307 -11.25 -12.93 -6.17
N VAL A 308 -11.96 -13.86 -6.81
CA VAL A 308 -13.43 -13.76 -6.94
C VAL A 308 -14.17 -14.25 -5.70
N PHE A 309 -13.81 -15.39 -5.11
CA PHE A 309 -14.65 -16.01 -4.07
C PHE A 309 -14.54 -15.34 -2.68
N PRO A 310 -15.64 -14.83 -2.08
CA PRO A 310 -15.60 -14.07 -0.82
C PRO A 310 -15.04 -14.86 0.36
N LYS A 311 -15.41 -16.14 0.47
CA LYS A 311 -14.92 -17.03 1.55
C LYS A 311 -13.41 -17.25 1.52
N ALA A 312 -12.76 -16.90 0.42
CA ALA A 312 -11.31 -16.95 0.26
C ALA A 312 -10.67 -15.54 0.24
N GLY A 313 -11.36 -14.53 0.77
CA GLY A 313 -10.90 -13.12 0.76
C GLY A 313 -11.25 -12.34 -0.51
N GLY A 314 -12.05 -12.92 -1.40
CA GLY A 314 -12.40 -12.34 -2.69
C GLY A 314 -13.49 -11.26 -2.67
N HIS A 315 -13.71 -10.64 -3.83
CA HIS A 315 -14.65 -9.52 -4.01
C HIS A 315 -16.09 -9.95 -4.33
N GLY A 316 -16.35 -11.23 -4.57
CA GLY A 316 -17.69 -11.80 -4.79
C GLY A 316 -18.27 -11.63 -6.20
N VAL A 317 -17.98 -10.54 -6.89
CA VAL A 317 -18.51 -10.29 -8.24
C VAL A 317 -18.12 -11.41 -9.23
N GLY A 318 -19.12 -12.00 -9.89
CA GLY A 318 -18.92 -13.14 -10.80
C GLY A 318 -18.83 -14.51 -10.12
N SER A 319 -19.05 -14.59 -8.81
CA SER A 319 -19.27 -15.86 -8.09
C SER A 319 -20.69 -16.41 -8.26
N LYS A 320 -21.64 -15.57 -8.67
CA LYS A 320 -23.03 -15.90 -9.00
C LYS A 320 -23.36 -15.40 -10.42
N PRO A 321 -24.40 -15.95 -11.08
CA PRO A 321 -24.81 -15.49 -12.43
C PRO A 321 -25.37 -14.06 -12.46
N THR A 322 -25.99 -13.62 -11.37
CA THR A 322 -26.59 -12.28 -11.26
C THR A 322 -25.57 -11.27 -10.77
N LEU A 323 -25.65 -10.05 -11.32
CA LEU A 323 -24.84 -8.94 -10.83
C LEU A 323 -25.41 -8.41 -9.51
N PRO A 324 -24.56 -8.18 -8.49
CA PRO A 324 -24.97 -7.55 -7.23
C PRO A 324 -25.23 -6.05 -7.42
N SER A 325 -25.77 -5.38 -6.41
CA SER A 325 -25.94 -3.92 -6.44
C SER A 325 -24.61 -3.20 -6.22
N THR A 326 -23.79 -3.72 -5.30
CA THR A 326 -22.44 -3.23 -5.00
C THR A 326 -21.45 -4.39 -4.86
N VAL A 327 -20.16 -4.11 -5.03
CA VAL A 327 -19.08 -5.05 -4.71
C VAL A 327 -19.13 -5.42 -3.22
N HIS A 328 -19.46 -4.44 -2.36
CA HIS A 328 -19.54 -4.62 -0.92
C HIS A 328 -20.61 -5.64 -0.50
N GLU A 329 -21.80 -5.52 -1.09
CA GLU A 329 -22.88 -6.50 -0.92
C GLU A 329 -22.43 -7.90 -1.31
N SER A 330 -21.74 -8.03 -2.44
CA SER A 330 -21.27 -9.32 -2.93
C SER A 330 -20.18 -9.95 -2.06
N ALA A 331 -19.35 -9.13 -1.42
CA ALA A 331 -18.30 -9.57 -0.52
C ALA A 331 -18.80 -9.79 0.92
N GLY A 332 -19.94 -9.21 1.28
CA GLY A 332 -20.46 -9.19 2.66
C GLY A 332 -19.75 -8.19 3.58
N GLN A 333 -18.92 -7.30 3.01
CA GLN A 333 -18.10 -6.33 3.74
C GLN A 333 -17.67 -5.20 2.80
N TYR A 334 -17.15 -4.10 3.34
CA TYR A 334 -16.49 -3.09 2.53
C TYR A 334 -15.28 -3.67 1.79
N VAL A 335 -15.09 -3.25 0.54
CA VAL A 335 -14.00 -3.73 -0.33
C VAL A 335 -13.28 -2.51 -0.87
N SER A 336 -12.11 -2.24 -0.29
CA SER A 336 -11.22 -1.20 -0.77
C SER A 336 -10.72 -1.52 -2.18
N GLY A 337 -10.58 -0.48 -3.01
CA GLY A 337 -9.97 -0.55 -4.33
C GLY A 337 -8.89 0.50 -4.53
N ILE A 338 -8.29 0.49 -5.72
CA ILE A 338 -7.30 1.48 -6.14
C ILE A 338 -7.82 2.93 -6.07
N PHE A 339 -9.13 3.12 -6.23
CA PHE A 339 -9.78 4.42 -6.12
C PHE A 339 -9.84 4.92 -4.69
N ASP A 340 -10.07 4.04 -3.71
CA ASP A 340 -9.98 4.42 -2.30
C ASP A 340 -8.59 4.95 -1.99
N LEU A 341 -7.54 4.19 -2.34
CA LEU A 341 -6.18 4.60 -1.97
C LEU A 341 -5.74 5.90 -2.66
N ALA A 342 -6.10 6.12 -3.93
CA ALA A 342 -5.82 7.37 -4.59
C ALA A 342 -6.60 8.53 -3.94
N HIS A 343 -7.92 8.36 -3.77
CA HIS A 343 -8.79 9.40 -3.22
C HIS A 343 -8.44 9.77 -1.77
N ASN A 344 -8.15 8.79 -0.91
CA ASN A 344 -7.76 8.99 0.49
C ASN A 344 -6.43 9.77 0.65
N THR A 345 -5.75 10.09 -0.46
CA THR A 345 -4.53 10.90 -0.49
C THR A 345 -4.71 12.15 -1.36
N SER A 346 -5.96 12.59 -1.52
CA SER A 346 -6.37 13.74 -2.33
C SER A 346 -5.95 13.69 -3.80
N ARG A 347 -5.72 12.48 -4.33
CA ARG A 347 -5.39 12.29 -5.75
C ARG A 347 -6.66 12.15 -6.57
N ARG A 348 -6.75 12.94 -7.64
CA ARG A 348 -7.91 12.94 -8.54
C ARG A 348 -8.08 11.61 -9.26
N THR A 349 -9.31 11.10 -9.31
CA THR A 349 -9.66 9.82 -9.93
C THR A 349 -10.68 9.94 -11.06
N SER A 350 -10.57 9.06 -12.06
CA SER A 350 -11.50 8.99 -13.20
C SER A 350 -11.88 7.56 -13.54
N PHE A 351 -13.17 7.27 -13.70
CA PHE A 351 -13.68 6.01 -14.22
C PHE A 351 -14.66 6.23 -15.38
N VAL A 352 -14.39 5.65 -16.53
CA VAL A 352 -15.35 5.62 -17.64
C VAL A 352 -15.48 4.20 -18.20
N SER A 353 -16.69 3.85 -18.60
CA SER A 353 -16.97 2.55 -19.21
C SER A 353 -17.99 2.70 -20.34
N SER A 354 -17.84 1.89 -21.39
CA SER A 354 -18.84 1.77 -22.46
C SER A 354 -19.87 0.66 -22.23
N ARG A 355 -19.95 0.10 -21.01
CA ARG A 355 -20.80 -1.04 -20.67
C ARG A 355 -21.74 -0.72 -19.51
N PRO A 356 -23.07 -0.81 -19.67
CA PRO A 356 -24.03 -0.47 -18.61
C PRO A 356 -23.87 -1.27 -17.31
N GLN A 357 -23.42 -2.53 -17.41
CA GLN A 357 -23.22 -3.44 -16.28
C GLN A 357 -22.19 -2.92 -15.26
N THR A 358 -21.24 -2.07 -15.69
CA THR A 358 -20.26 -1.45 -14.77
C THR A 358 -20.86 -0.35 -13.92
N LYS A 359 -22.17 -0.08 -14.00
CA LYS A 359 -22.87 0.73 -12.99
C LYS A 359 -22.58 0.21 -11.59
N LEU A 360 -22.41 -1.10 -11.41
CA LEU A 360 -21.92 -1.75 -10.19
C LEU A 360 -20.69 -1.06 -9.57
N VAL A 361 -19.66 -0.76 -10.38
CA VAL A 361 -18.42 -0.09 -9.92
C VAL A 361 -18.75 1.30 -9.40
N ARG A 362 -19.53 2.06 -10.16
CA ARG A 362 -19.97 3.40 -9.72
C ARG A 362 -20.75 3.34 -8.42
N GLU A 363 -21.70 2.41 -8.29
CA GLU A 363 -22.53 2.32 -7.08
C GLU A 363 -21.77 1.83 -5.86
N SER A 364 -20.66 1.09 -6.04
CA SER A 364 -19.86 0.60 -4.91
C SER A 364 -19.11 1.75 -4.24
N TRP A 365 -18.49 2.63 -5.01
CA TRP A 365 -17.64 3.71 -4.48
C TRP A 365 -18.23 5.11 -4.69
N ASN A 366 -19.56 5.26 -4.64
CA ASN A 366 -20.24 6.55 -4.69
C ASN A 366 -20.35 7.21 -3.29
N LYS A 367 -20.94 8.41 -3.22
CA LYS A 367 -21.17 9.14 -1.96
C LYS A 367 -21.94 8.36 -0.87
N ARG A 368 -22.74 7.36 -1.24
CA ARG A 368 -23.56 6.58 -0.29
C ARG A 368 -22.86 5.33 0.22
N SER A 369 -22.04 4.71 -0.61
CA SER A 369 -21.50 3.37 -0.35
C SER A 369 -19.98 3.34 -0.23
N GLY A 370 -19.27 4.38 -0.67
CA GLY A 370 -17.84 4.52 -0.47
C GLY A 370 -17.47 4.81 0.99
N GLY A 371 -16.27 4.40 1.39
CA GLY A 371 -15.73 4.58 2.73
C GLY A 371 -15.28 6.01 3.00
N THR A 372 -15.08 6.37 4.26
CA THR A 372 -14.44 7.65 4.62
C THR A 372 -12.96 7.63 4.25
N ASP A 373 -12.30 8.79 4.22
CA ASP A 373 -10.85 8.87 4.08
C ASP A 373 -10.23 8.68 5.48
N PRO A 374 -9.54 7.55 5.76
CA PRO A 374 -9.02 7.28 7.09
C PRO A 374 -7.73 8.06 7.40
N TYR A 375 -7.11 8.68 6.39
CA TYR A 375 -5.85 9.41 6.51
C TYR A 375 -5.93 10.71 5.72
N GLY A 376 -5.19 11.72 6.15
CA GLY A 376 -5.12 13.00 5.45
C GLY A 376 -6.42 13.80 5.52
N LYS A 377 -6.65 14.62 4.50
CA LYS A 377 -7.87 15.42 4.36
C LYS A 377 -9.04 14.52 3.99
N ASP A 378 -10.18 14.70 4.65
CA ASP A 378 -11.43 14.06 4.26
C ASP A 378 -12.01 14.74 3.01
N ASP A 379 -11.77 14.15 1.85
CA ASP A 379 -12.36 14.53 0.56
C ASP A 379 -13.74 13.87 0.35
N GLY A 380 -14.22 13.12 1.34
CA GLY A 380 -15.53 12.50 1.40
C GLY A 380 -15.58 11.08 0.84
N THR A 381 -16.79 10.52 0.84
CA THR A 381 -17.02 9.10 0.51
C THR A 381 -17.09 8.81 -0.99
N ALA A 382 -17.21 9.82 -1.84
CA ALA A 382 -17.33 9.63 -3.28
C ALA A 382 -15.95 9.48 -3.95
N LYS A 383 -15.48 8.25 -4.12
CA LYS A 383 -14.10 7.96 -4.58
C LYS A 383 -13.82 8.26 -6.06
N PHE A 384 -14.77 8.89 -6.76
CA PHE A 384 -14.65 9.29 -8.16
C PHE A 384 -14.87 10.80 -8.29
N ASP A 385 -13.83 11.54 -8.69
CA ASP A 385 -14.03 12.92 -9.15
C ASP A 385 -14.76 12.98 -10.49
N GLN A 386 -14.48 11.99 -11.34
CA GLN A 386 -14.98 11.92 -12.70
C GLN A 386 -15.50 10.51 -12.99
N VAL A 387 -16.80 10.37 -13.24
CA VAL A 387 -17.39 9.05 -13.57
C VAL A 387 -18.42 9.11 -14.69
N LYS A 388 -18.33 8.17 -15.66
CA LYS A 388 -19.28 8.09 -16.78
C LYS A 388 -19.54 6.67 -17.27
N MET A 389 -20.81 6.34 -17.44
CA MET A 389 -21.24 5.21 -18.27
C MET A 389 -21.60 5.78 -19.65
N ALA A 390 -20.78 5.47 -20.64
CA ALA A 390 -20.89 5.93 -22.02
C ALA A 390 -21.65 4.91 -22.88
N ARG A 391 -22.21 5.37 -23.99
CA ARG A 391 -22.97 4.52 -24.92
C ARG A 391 -22.12 3.54 -25.73
N ASP A 392 -20.86 3.88 -25.97
CA ASP A 392 -19.89 3.10 -26.75
C ASP A 392 -18.45 3.54 -26.46
N ASP A 393 -17.48 2.78 -26.98
CA ASP A 393 -16.04 3.04 -26.80
C ASP A 393 -15.60 4.40 -27.34
N ALA A 394 -16.27 4.93 -28.38
CA ALA A 394 -15.91 6.22 -28.94
C ALA A 394 -16.29 7.35 -27.98
N ALA A 395 -17.51 7.29 -27.46
CA ALA A 395 -18.03 8.23 -26.47
C ALA A 395 -17.23 8.16 -25.16
N ALA A 396 -16.82 6.95 -24.72
CA ALA A 396 -15.99 6.77 -23.53
C ALA A 396 -14.64 7.49 -23.67
N VAL A 397 -13.92 7.25 -24.77
CA VAL A 397 -12.61 7.87 -25.02
C VAL A 397 -12.72 9.37 -25.25
N ALA A 398 -13.74 9.85 -25.97
CA ALA A 398 -13.96 11.27 -26.16
C ALA A 398 -14.19 11.98 -24.81
N TRP A 399 -15.12 11.47 -24.01
CA TRP A 399 -15.41 12.03 -22.68
C TRP A 399 -14.18 12.05 -21.77
N TRP A 400 -13.39 10.95 -21.74
CA TRP A 400 -12.18 10.91 -20.93
C TRP A 400 -11.16 11.95 -21.38
N ARG A 401 -10.94 12.10 -22.69
CA ARG A 401 -10.01 13.11 -23.23
C ARG A 401 -10.44 14.52 -22.87
N ASP A 402 -11.73 14.81 -22.94
CA ASP A 402 -12.27 16.13 -22.57
C ASP A 402 -12.04 16.42 -21.09
N LYS A 403 -12.20 15.41 -20.22
CA LYS A 403 -11.93 15.55 -18.78
C LYS A 403 -10.45 15.70 -18.45
N MET A 404 -9.57 14.93 -19.09
CA MET A 404 -8.13 15.08 -18.90
C MET A 404 -7.62 16.41 -19.43
N ALA A 405 -8.30 17.03 -20.40
CA ALA A 405 -7.93 18.36 -20.90
C ALA A 405 -8.23 19.49 -19.91
N THR A 406 -9.15 19.30 -18.96
CA THR A 406 -9.50 20.35 -17.98
C THR A 406 -9.00 20.03 -16.58
N SER A 407 -8.93 18.75 -16.22
CA SER A 407 -8.56 18.31 -14.88
C SER A 407 -7.95 16.90 -14.97
N PRO A 408 -6.66 16.80 -15.32
CA PRO A 408 -5.93 15.53 -15.35
C PRO A 408 -6.11 14.74 -14.04
N ALA A 409 -6.45 13.46 -14.16
CA ALA A 409 -6.56 12.55 -13.02
C ALA A 409 -5.24 11.80 -12.81
N ALA A 410 -4.83 11.63 -11.56
CA ALA A 410 -3.69 10.78 -11.22
C ALA A 410 -3.98 9.31 -11.54
N LEU A 411 -5.23 8.87 -11.37
CA LEU A 411 -5.69 7.53 -11.71
C LEU A 411 -6.89 7.60 -12.66
N SER A 412 -6.75 7.00 -13.84
CA SER A 412 -7.85 6.77 -14.78
C SER A 412 -8.03 5.29 -15.08
N VAL A 413 -9.26 4.78 -15.00
CA VAL A 413 -9.62 3.47 -15.55
C VAL A 413 -10.69 3.64 -16.63
N ILE A 414 -10.43 3.05 -17.80
CA ILE A 414 -11.27 3.13 -18.99
C ILE A 414 -11.67 1.71 -19.40
N GLU A 415 -12.95 1.35 -19.28
CA GLU A 415 -13.46 0.09 -19.82
C GLU A 415 -13.99 0.26 -21.25
N LEU A 416 -13.48 -0.55 -22.18
CA LEU A 416 -13.87 -0.54 -23.60
C LEU A 416 -14.47 -1.90 -24.01
N SER A 417 -15.79 -1.98 -24.06
CA SER A 417 -16.54 -3.22 -24.25
C SER A 417 -16.89 -3.60 -25.69
N GLY A 418 -16.54 -2.78 -26.69
CA GLY A 418 -16.91 -3.04 -28.08
C GLY A 418 -16.44 -4.40 -28.63
N ALA A 419 -15.28 -4.88 -28.18
CA ALA A 419 -14.77 -6.21 -28.53
C ALA A 419 -15.62 -7.34 -27.93
N ALA A 420 -15.99 -7.25 -26.65
CA ALA A 420 -16.87 -8.21 -26.01
C ALA A 420 -18.27 -8.24 -26.65
N GLN A 421 -18.84 -7.08 -26.96
CA GLN A 421 -20.16 -6.98 -27.60
C GLN A 421 -20.18 -7.70 -28.96
N ALA A 422 -19.19 -7.41 -29.81
CA ALA A 422 -19.10 -8.06 -31.13
C ALA A 422 -18.82 -9.57 -31.03
N GLY A 423 -17.91 -9.97 -30.12
CA GLY A 423 -17.58 -11.38 -29.92
C GLY A 423 -18.74 -12.22 -29.37
N ALA A 424 -19.56 -11.64 -28.49
CA ALA A 424 -20.75 -12.30 -27.97
C ALA A 424 -21.86 -12.46 -29.02
N ALA A 425 -22.00 -11.49 -29.93
CA ALA A 425 -23.03 -11.51 -30.97
C ALA A 425 -22.71 -12.45 -32.15
N GLU A 426 -21.45 -12.45 -32.62
CA GLU A 426 -21.06 -13.09 -33.88
C GLU A 426 -19.94 -14.14 -33.72
N GLY A 427 -19.62 -14.49 -32.48
CA GLY A 427 -18.54 -15.42 -32.15
C GLY A 427 -17.16 -14.76 -32.14
N TRP A 428 -16.28 -15.30 -31.33
CA TRP A 428 -14.96 -14.75 -30.99
C TRP A 428 -13.86 -14.96 -32.05
N THR A 429 -14.27 -15.29 -33.27
CA THR A 429 -13.37 -15.56 -34.40
C THR A 429 -13.78 -14.82 -35.68
N GLY A 430 -15.03 -14.34 -35.76
CA GLY A 430 -15.61 -13.72 -36.94
C GLY A 430 -15.08 -12.33 -37.28
N ASP A 431 -15.43 -11.84 -38.47
CA ASP A 431 -14.94 -10.57 -39.01
C ASP A 431 -15.43 -9.35 -38.22
N ALA A 432 -16.65 -9.39 -37.66
CA ALA A 432 -17.14 -8.31 -36.81
C ALA A 432 -16.33 -8.18 -35.52
N TYR A 433 -15.98 -9.30 -34.89
CA TYR A 433 -15.10 -9.31 -33.71
C TYR A 433 -13.71 -8.76 -34.06
N GLN A 434 -13.08 -9.23 -35.14
CA GLN A 434 -11.78 -8.70 -35.59
C GLN A 434 -11.85 -7.21 -35.94
N LYS A 435 -12.93 -6.75 -36.58
CA LYS A 435 -13.19 -5.33 -36.85
C LYS A 435 -13.33 -4.52 -35.56
N ALA A 436 -13.97 -5.07 -34.54
CA ALA A 436 -14.06 -4.45 -33.22
C ALA A 436 -12.68 -4.35 -32.54
N VAL A 437 -11.84 -5.38 -32.64
CA VAL A 437 -10.46 -5.35 -32.11
C VAL A 437 -9.59 -4.33 -32.87
N ARG A 438 -9.74 -4.18 -34.20
CA ARG A 438 -9.09 -3.07 -34.95
C ARG A 438 -9.58 -1.69 -34.49
N LYS A 439 -10.88 -1.55 -34.21
CA LYS A 439 -11.44 -0.30 -33.66
C LYS A 439 -10.85 -0.01 -32.28
N LEU A 440 -10.74 -1.01 -31.40
CA LEU A 440 -10.11 -0.91 -30.09
C LEU A 440 -8.66 -0.40 -30.21
N SER A 441 -7.84 -0.97 -31.09
CA SER A 441 -6.46 -0.49 -31.30
C SER A 441 -6.42 1.01 -31.64
N ARG A 442 -7.34 1.50 -32.50
CA ARG A 442 -7.47 2.95 -32.79
C ARG A 442 -7.97 3.78 -31.59
N ARG A 443 -8.75 3.20 -30.68
CA ARG A 443 -9.20 3.84 -29.45
C ARG A 443 -8.05 3.99 -28.46
N VAL A 444 -7.24 2.95 -28.27
CA VAL A 444 -5.98 3.03 -27.49
C VAL A 444 -5.06 4.10 -28.06
N ALA A 445 -4.94 4.19 -29.39
CA ALA A 445 -4.12 5.24 -30.03
C ALA A 445 -4.64 6.65 -29.73
N SER A 446 -5.96 6.79 -29.60
CA SER A 446 -6.59 8.05 -29.23
C SER A 446 -6.40 8.41 -27.76
N ILE A 447 -6.35 7.40 -26.88
CA ILE A 447 -6.03 7.57 -25.45
C ILE A 447 -4.58 8.05 -25.31
N ARG A 448 -3.61 7.36 -25.93
CA ARG A 448 -2.20 7.78 -25.92
C ARG A 448 -2.02 9.20 -26.47
N ARG A 449 -2.62 9.53 -27.62
CA ARG A 449 -2.58 10.91 -28.13
C ARG A 449 -3.27 11.91 -27.20
N GLY A 450 -4.23 11.48 -26.39
CA GLY A 450 -4.83 12.29 -25.33
C GLY A 450 -3.80 12.61 -24.25
N ILE A 451 -3.08 11.60 -23.76
CA ILE A 451 -1.96 11.75 -22.82
C ILE A 451 -0.91 12.71 -23.38
N ASP A 452 -0.42 12.48 -24.61
CA ASP A 452 0.65 13.27 -25.22
C ASP A 452 0.29 14.75 -25.47
N ARG A 453 -1.00 15.09 -25.44
CA ARG A 453 -1.49 16.46 -25.62
C ARG A 453 -1.58 17.23 -24.31
N GLN A 454 -1.61 16.55 -23.16
CA GLN A 454 -1.67 17.22 -21.86
C GLN A 454 -0.28 17.34 -21.29
N ALA A 455 0.18 18.58 -21.07
CA ALA A 455 1.53 18.85 -20.56
C ALA A 455 1.79 18.17 -19.21
N GLU A 456 0.79 18.12 -18.33
CA GLU A 456 0.88 17.45 -17.02
C GLU A 456 1.06 15.93 -17.12
N MET A 457 0.52 15.30 -18.17
CA MET A 457 0.52 13.85 -18.34
C MET A 457 1.64 13.34 -19.26
N LYS A 458 2.09 14.17 -20.20
CA LYS A 458 3.06 13.78 -21.23
C LYS A 458 4.41 13.47 -20.59
N GLY A 459 4.89 12.25 -20.77
CA GLY A 459 6.17 11.81 -20.21
C GLY A 459 6.12 11.51 -18.70
N THR A 460 4.93 11.54 -18.09
CA THR A 460 4.70 11.23 -16.66
C THR A 460 3.59 10.19 -16.46
N THR A 461 3.09 9.59 -17.54
CA THR A 461 1.95 8.64 -17.49
C THR A 461 2.38 7.22 -17.79
N LEU A 462 1.99 6.29 -16.92
CA LEU A 462 1.97 4.87 -17.21
C LEU A 462 0.64 4.51 -17.91
N LEU A 463 0.71 3.96 -19.12
CA LEU A 463 -0.43 3.43 -19.85
C LEU A 463 -0.40 1.90 -19.81
N VAL A 464 -1.44 1.32 -19.23
CA VAL A 464 -1.65 -0.14 -19.15
C VAL A 464 -2.85 -0.51 -20.02
N VAL A 465 -2.72 -1.55 -20.85
CA VAL A 465 -3.84 -2.12 -21.61
C VAL A 465 -3.89 -3.62 -21.31
N THR A 466 -5.04 -4.15 -20.90
CA THR A 466 -5.20 -5.58 -20.65
C THR A 466 -6.60 -6.08 -21.00
N GLY A 467 -6.70 -7.37 -21.30
CA GLY A 467 -7.99 -8.05 -21.28
C GLY A 467 -8.49 -8.22 -19.83
N THR A 468 -9.77 -7.93 -19.54
CA THR A 468 -10.41 -8.30 -18.26
C THR A 468 -11.01 -9.70 -18.31
N SER A 469 -11.45 -10.09 -19.50
CA SER A 469 -11.90 -11.43 -19.83
C SER A 469 -11.38 -11.81 -21.20
N GLY A 470 -11.18 -13.10 -21.40
CA GLY A 470 -11.11 -13.65 -22.74
C GLY A 470 -12.51 -13.88 -23.33
N ALA A 471 -12.57 -14.74 -24.34
CA ALA A 471 -13.79 -15.15 -25.01
C ALA A 471 -14.75 -15.89 -24.06
N GLN A 472 -16.06 -15.72 -24.25
CA GLN A 472 -17.10 -16.32 -23.42
C GLN A 472 -17.97 -17.28 -24.25
N ARG A 473 -18.33 -18.46 -23.72
CA ARG A 473 -19.28 -19.34 -24.42
C ARG A 473 -20.72 -18.82 -24.22
N THR A 474 -21.66 -19.30 -25.02
CA THR A 474 -23.10 -19.02 -24.86
C THR A 474 -23.60 -19.33 -23.45
N THR A 475 -22.99 -20.31 -22.77
CA THR A 475 -23.21 -20.64 -21.35
C THR A 475 -22.09 -20.11 -20.44
N GLY A 476 -21.85 -18.80 -20.46
CA GLY A 476 -21.04 -18.09 -19.44
C GLY A 476 -19.53 -18.41 -19.42
N SER A 477 -18.90 -18.06 -18.29
CA SER A 477 -17.45 -18.19 -18.06
C SER A 477 -16.96 -19.62 -18.21
N SER A 478 -15.81 -19.82 -18.86
CA SER A 478 -15.20 -21.15 -19.01
C SER A 478 -13.78 -21.19 -18.45
N ARG A 479 -13.60 -21.93 -17.34
CA ARG A 479 -12.30 -22.11 -16.67
C ARG A 479 -11.36 -23.11 -17.38
N THR A 480 -11.88 -23.80 -18.39
CA THR A 480 -11.13 -24.84 -19.12
C THR A 480 -10.82 -24.43 -20.55
N TRP A 481 -11.43 -23.35 -21.03
CA TRP A 481 -11.21 -22.83 -22.37
C TRP A 481 -10.14 -21.73 -22.38
N VAL A 482 -8.98 -22.02 -22.97
CA VAL A 482 -7.81 -21.12 -22.93
C VAL A 482 -8.08 -19.73 -23.48
N GLU A 483 -8.92 -19.60 -24.48
CA GLU A 483 -9.35 -18.30 -25.03
C GLU A 483 -10.14 -17.47 -24.02
N SER A 484 -10.71 -18.08 -22.96
CA SER A 484 -11.52 -17.40 -21.94
C SER A 484 -10.70 -16.76 -20.83
N TYR A 485 -9.56 -17.36 -20.46
CA TYR A 485 -8.74 -16.89 -19.34
C TYR A 485 -7.37 -16.35 -19.74
N ARG A 486 -6.86 -16.65 -20.94
CA ARG A 486 -5.55 -16.16 -21.40
C ARG A 486 -5.67 -14.80 -22.08
N VAL A 487 -5.34 -13.76 -21.34
CA VAL A 487 -5.45 -12.36 -21.76
C VAL A 487 -4.07 -11.74 -22.01
N PRO A 488 -3.99 -10.78 -22.94
CA PRO A 488 -2.77 -10.03 -23.16
C PRO A 488 -2.69 -8.82 -22.22
N MET A 489 -1.49 -8.37 -21.94
CA MET A 489 -1.19 -7.19 -21.13
C MET A 489 -0.03 -6.42 -21.76
N TRP A 490 -0.16 -5.09 -21.81
CA TRP A 490 0.89 -4.17 -22.22
C TRP A 490 1.02 -3.06 -21.19
N VAL A 491 2.25 -2.61 -20.99
CA VAL A 491 2.61 -1.49 -20.13
C VAL A 491 3.59 -0.61 -20.91
N THR A 492 3.32 0.68 -20.97
CA THR A 492 4.22 1.68 -21.59
C THR A 492 4.25 2.92 -20.73
N GLY A 493 5.40 3.58 -20.61
CA GLY A 493 5.53 4.82 -19.85
C GLY A 493 6.97 5.04 -19.39
N PRO A 494 7.22 6.08 -18.58
CA PRO A 494 8.52 6.36 -18.02
C PRO A 494 9.10 5.15 -17.26
N GLY A 495 10.37 4.84 -17.49
CA GLY A 495 11.08 3.74 -16.83
C GLY A 495 10.70 2.32 -17.29
N VAL A 496 9.74 2.16 -18.20
CA VAL A 496 9.38 0.85 -18.77
C VAL A 496 10.32 0.52 -19.94
N PRO A 497 11.06 -0.61 -19.89
CA PRO A 497 11.99 -0.97 -20.95
C PRO A 497 11.26 -1.32 -22.25
N ALA A 498 11.77 -0.81 -23.36
CA ALA A 498 11.22 -1.04 -24.69
C ALA A 498 11.44 -2.49 -25.15
N GLY A 499 10.40 -3.14 -25.66
CA GLY A 499 10.47 -4.50 -26.21
C GLY A 499 10.58 -5.61 -25.16
N ALA A 500 10.39 -5.29 -23.88
CA ALA A 500 10.55 -6.26 -22.79
C ALA A 500 9.38 -7.24 -22.70
N ASP A 501 9.68 -8.47 -22.28
CA ASP A 501 8.66 -9.45 -21.90
C ASP A 501 8.40 -9.37 -20.39
N LEU A 502 7.11 -9.30 -20.01
CA LEU A 502 6.72 -9.13 -18.61
C LEU A 502 7.13 -10.33 -17.73
N TYR A 503 7.25 -11.54 -18.27
CA TYR A 503 7.75 -12.68 -17.50
C TYR A 503 9.27 -12.63 -17.33
N SER A 504 10.00 -12.08 -18.30
CA SER A 504 11.44 -11.85 -18.18
C SER A 504 11.78 -10.81 -17.11
N LEU A 505 10.93 -9.79 -16.93
CA LEU A 505 11.05 -8.82 -15.82
C LEU A 505 10.63 -9.40 -14.46
N ASN A 506 9.92 -10.54 -14.45
CA ASN A 506 9.37 -11.16 -13.25
C ASN A 506 9.73 -12.65 -13.19
N PRO A 507 11.02 -13.01 -13.05
CA PRO A 507 11.47 -14.41 -13.12
C PRO A 507 10.92 -15.28 -11.98
N SER A 508 10.40 -14.69 -10.91
CA SER A 508 9.71 -15.41 -9.83
C SER A 508 8.28 -15.84 -10.19
N LEU A 509 7.69 -15.29 -11.27
CA LEU A 509 6.35 -15.66 -11.73
C LEU A 509 6.41 -16.86 -12.67
N LEU A 510 5.44 -17.75 -12.54
CA LEU A 510 5.31 -18.92 -13.42
C LEU A 510 4.79 -18.49 -14.79
N TYR A 511 5.51 -18.81 -15.88
CA TYR A 511 4.97 -18.71 -17.24
C TYR A 511 3.96 -19.86 -17.48
N PRO A 512 2.64 -19.60 -17.57
CA PRO A 512 1.63 -20.65 -17.44
C PRO A 512 1.26 -21.33 -18.76
N GLY A 513 1.88 -20.96 -19.90
CA GLY A 513 1.62 -21.61 -21.19
C GLY A 513 0.14 -21.61 -21.58
N LYS A 514 -0.50 -22.78 -21.56
CA LYS A 514 -1.96 -22.95 -21.80
C LYS A 514 -2.75 -23.14 -20.50
N ASP A 515 -2.12 -23.36 -19.37
CA ASP A 515 -2.78 -23.80 -18.15
C ASP A 515 -3.48 -22.65 -17.43
N GLN A 516 -4.62 -22.94 -16.82
CA GLN A 516 -5.25 -22.05 -15.85
C GLN A 516 -4.81 -22.46 -14.43
N VAL A 517 -3.74 -21.84 -13.95
CA VAL A 517 -3.12 -22.18 -12.66
C VAL A 517 -4.07 -21.87 -11.49
N SER A 518 -4.10 -22.75 -10.48
CA SER A 518 -4.80 -22.50 -9.22
C SER A 518 -4.10 -21.42 -8.38
N TYR A 519 -4.66 -21.09 -7.22
CA TYR A 519 -4.04 -20.15 -6.27
C TYR A 519 -2.99 -20.79 -5.35
N SER A 520 -2.66 -22.07 -5.53
CA SER A 520 -1.62 -22.77 -4.77
C SER A 520 -0.29 -22.75 -5.52
N GLY A 521 0.83 -22.62 -4.80
CA GLY A 521 2.18 -22.63 -5.39
C GLY A 521 2.52 -21.34 -6.13
N THR A 522 3.56 -21.40 -6.97
CA THR A 522 4.05 -20.26 -7.75
C THR A 522 2.96 -19.72 -8.67
N GLN A 523 2.63 -18.44 -8.52
CA GLN A 523 1.56 -17.81 -9.27
C GLN A 523 2.06 -17.27 -10.63
N PRO A 524 1.23 -17.33 -11.70
CA PRO A 524 1.48 -16.58 -12.92
C PRO A 524 1.07 -15.11 -12.75
N LEU A 525 1.40 -14.29 -13.74
CA LEU A 525 0.84 -12.93 -13.82
C LEU A 525 -0.68 -12.99 -14.05
N ARG A 526 -1.42 -12.33 -13.17
CA ARG A 526 -2.88 -12.21 -13.20
C ARG A 526 -3.29 -10.75 -13.39
N VAL A 527 -4.48 -10.55 -13.94
CA VAL A 527 -5.03 -9.19 -14.10
C VAL A 527 -5.20 -8.46 -12.77
N GLY A 528 -5.44 -9.17 -11.66
CA GLY A 528 -5.57 -8.55 -10.35
C GLY A 528 -4.25 -8.00 -9.78
N ASP A 529 -3.09 -8.47 -10.26
CA ASP A 529 -1.79 -7.90 -9.88
C ASP A 529 -1.68 -6.42 -10.30
N LEU A 530 -2.47 -5.98 -11.29
CA LEU A 530 -2.54 -4.58 -11.71
C LEU A 530 -2.99 -3.63 -10.60
N ALA A 531 -3.77 -4.09 -9.63
CA ALA A 531 -4.22 -3.23 -8.53
C ALA A 531 -3.02 -2.69 -7.74
N ASN A 532 -2.04 -3.56 -7.47
CA ASN A 532 -0.89 -3.20 -6.65
C ASN A 532 0.28 -2.66 -7.48
N LEU A 533 0.34 -2.96 -8.78
CA LEU A 533 1.13 -2.15 -9.72
C LEU A 533 0.65 -0.69 -9.73
N VAL A 534 -0.66 -0.45 -9.79
CA VAL A 534 -1.25 0.89 -9.78
C VAL A 534 -0.88 1.61 -8.49
N THR A 535 -1.09 0.98 -7.33
CA THR A 535 -0.81 1.64 -6.05
C THR A 535 0.68 1.89 -5.87
N ARG A 536 1.55 0.92 -6.20
CA ARG A 536 3.00 1.10 -6.19
C ARG A 536 3.43 2.28 -7.07
N THR A 537 2.89 2.38 -8.27
CA THR A 537 3.20 3.45 -9.23
C THR A 537 2.85 4.84 -8.66
N LEU A 538 1.83 4.93 -7.82
CA LEU A 538 1.42 6.15 -7.15
C LEU A 538 2.08 6.35 -5.77
N GLY A 539 2.96 5.44 -5.33
CA GLY A 539 3.58 5.48 -4.00
C GLY A 539 2.58 5.21 -2.87
N LEU A 540 1.56 4.40 -3.15
CA LEU A 540 0.49 4.00 -2.24
C LEU A 540 0.72 2.56 -1.74
N PRO A 541 0.18 2.19 -0.56
CA PRO A 541 0.28 0.84 -0.06
C PRO A 541 -0.48 -0.15 -0.94
N PRO A 542 -0.23 -1.47 -0.79
CA PRO A 542 -1.09 -2.48 -1.37
C PRO A 542 -2.57 -2.25 -0.98
N VAL A 543 -3.49 -2.56 -1.90
CA VAL A 543 -4.93 -2.41 -1.63
C VAL A 543 -5.31 -3.29 -0.42
N PRO A 544 -5.98 -2.73 0.62
CA PRO A 544 -6.35 -3.49 1.80
C PRO A 544 -7.15 -4.75 1.47
N GLY A 545 -6.64 -5.88 1.94
CA GLY A 545 -7.19 -7.22 1.72
C GLY A 545 -7.12 -7.73 0.27
N ALA A 546 -6.27 -7.13 -0.59
CA ALA A 546 -5.84 -7.75 -1.83
C ALA A 546 -5.29 -9.16 -1.57
N THR A 547 -5.43 -10.04 -2.55
CA THR A 547 -4.92 -11.42 -2.51
C THR A 547 -3.90 -11.70 -3.61
N GLN A 548 -3.63 -10.70 -4.44
CA GLN A 548 -2.75 -10.74 -5.61
C GLN A 548 -1.75 -9.60 -5.47
N ASP A 549 -0.49 -9.87 -5.79
CA ASP A 549 0.64 -8.94 -5.63
C ASP A 549 0.67 -8.14 -4.30
N VAL A 550 0.38 -8.80 -3.17
CA VAL A 550 0.27 -8.13 -1.85
C VAL A 550 1.58 -7.49 -1.39
N ASP A 551 2.70 -7.99 -1.88
CA ASP A 551 4.02 -7.46 -1.62
C ASP A 551 4.47 -6.44 -2.67
N GLN A 552 3.63 -6.04 -3.64
CA GLN A 552 3.98 -5.10 -4.72
C GLN A 552 5.25 -5.50 -5.49
N ARG A 553 5.40 -6.80 -5.77
CA ARG A 553 6.54 -7.41 -6.47
C ARG A 553 6.37 -7.39 -7.98
N PHE A 554 5.18 -7.15 -8.52
CA PHE A 554 4.99 -7.09 -9.96
C PHE A 554 5.83 -5.96 -10.56
N GLN A 555 6.88 -6.34 -11.30
CA GLN A 555 7.85 -5.45 -11.91
C GLN A 555 7.48 -5.15 -13.37
N VAL A 556 7.50 -3.87 -13.70
CA VAL A 556 7.36 -3.40 -15.10
C VAL A 556 8.43 -2.38 -15.47
N PHE A 557 9.25 -1.98 -14.51
CA PHE A 557 10.33 -1.01 -14.66
C PHE A 557 11.66 -1.74 -14.78
N ASP A 558 12.64 -1.11 -15.43
CA ASP A 558 14.01 -1.62 -15.41
C ASP A 558 14.68 -1.24 -14.08
N PRO A 559 15.07 -2.22 -13.23
CA PRO A 559 15.70 -1.97 -11.93
C PRO A 559 17.04 -1.24 -12.04
N LEU A 560 17.69 -1.23 -13.21
CA LEU A 560 18.90 -0.45 -13.46
C LEU A 560 18.60 1.03 -13.71
N THR A 561 17.39 1.37 -14.12
CA THR A 561 16.96 2.75 -14.42
C THR A 561 16.12 3.36 -13.29
N VAL A 562 15.55 2.53 -12.42
CA VAL A 562 14.78 2.92 -11.24
C VAL A 562 15.41 2.26 -10.01
N PRO A 563 16.31 2.94 -9.30
CA PRO A 563 16.92 2.42 -8.08
C PRO A 563 15.85 1.97 -7.07
N GLY A 564 15.96 0.73 -6.59
CA GLY A 564 15.01 0.15 -5.63
C GLY A 564 13.71 -0.39 -6.25
N ALA A 565 13.63 -0.51 -7.58
CA ALA A 565 12.50 -1.15 -8.26
C ALA A 565 12.56 -2.68 -8.25
#